data_AF-A0A3D3DT64-F1
#
_entry.id   AF-A0A3D3DT64-F1
#
_cell.length_a   1.000
_cell.length_b   1.000
_cell.length_c   1.000
_cell.angle_alpha   90.00
_cell.angle_beta   90.00
_cell.angle_gamma   90.00
#
_symmetry.space_group_name_H-M   'P 1'
#
loop_
_entity.id
_entity.type
_entity.pdbx_description
1 polymer ?
#
loop_
_entity_poly.entity_id
_entity_poly.type
_entity_poly.pdbx_seq_one_letter_code
_entity_poly.pdbx_strand_id
1 'polypeptide(L)'
;MADTPIPIAEIDHGPGKLEQFLDNHQKKLIIVAIFISLGIVGYVIWAGIEEAEQNDAGAALVKADEIADYKDVISQYPGSAAAASSMPLLANMQWQDSQPDGLQTLQDFIDQHPEHPVIHTANVSLGLRLLEQGKVDEAKAKLTEIAENHPNSYLNPLACIALGDIAKSNKEIAEATNWYEKAKDNEARNNAFLEMANARLAIVNAQPPVKIKPAPPKPPTPPIAPATPDKAASAADQKAKANGDALQKAPTGATETPSEKNPQNSQESKKKQQ
;
A
#
# COMPACT_ATOMS: atom_id res chain seq x y z
N MET A 1 26.28 6.84 -94.54
CA MET A 1 25.58 7.51 -93.42
C MET A 1 26.21 6.97 -92.15
N ALA A 2 27.19 7.68 -91.60
CA ALA A 2 27.79 7.35 -90.32
C ALA A 2 27.61 8.57 -89.42
N ASP A 3 26.54 8.58 -88.62
CA ASP A 3 26.35 9.57 -87.57
C ASP A 3 27.36 9.27 -86.47
N THR A 4 28.34 10.14 -86.31
CA THR A 4 29.27 10.10 -85.20
C THR A 4 28.71 11.04 -84.14
N PRO A 5 28.27 10.56 -82.95
CA PRO A 5 27.76 11.45 -81.92
C PRO A 5 28.90 12.34 -81.40
N ILE A 6 28.65 13.65 -81.38
CA ILE A 6 29.53 14.66 -80.79
C ILE A 6 29.60 14.39 -79.28
N PRO A 7 30.79 14.27 -78.65
CA PRO A 7 30.85 14.14 -77.21
C PRO A 7 30.31 15.42 -76.57
N ILE A 8 29.26 15.27 -75.76
CA ILE A 8 28.76 16.31 -74.85
C ILE A 8 29.94 16.71 -73.97
N ALA A 9 30.28 18.00 -73.94
CA ALA A 9 31.35 18.52 -73.10
C ALA A 9 31.14 18.07 -71.64
N GLU A 10 32.12 17.36 -71.07
CA GLU A 10 32.20 17.14 -69.63
C GLU A 10 32.29 18.52 -68.98
N ILE A 11 31.26 18.88 -68.22
CA ILE A 11 31.31 20.05 -67.36
C ILE A 11 32.26 19.67 -66.22
N ASP A 12 33.54 20.05 -66.37
CA ASP A 12 34.54 19.93 -65.32
C ASP A 12 34.17 20.90 -64.20
N HIS A 13 33.31 20.42 -63.31
CA HIS A 13 33.04 21.07 -62.04
C HIS A 13 34.29 20.88 -61.18
N GLY A 14 35.21 21.86 -61.22
CA GLY A 14 36.32 21.95 -60.28
C GLY A 14 35.84 21.77 -58.83
N PRO A 15 36.74 21.40 -57.89
CA PRO A 15 36.36 20.84 -56.60
C PRO A 15 35.29 21.71 -55.92
N GLY A 16 34.17 21.07 -55.58
CA GLY A 16 33.04 21.78 -55.00
C GLY A 16 33.46 22.53 -53.74
N LYS A 17 32.78 23.63 -53.40
CA LYS A 17 33.09 24.42 -52.18
C LYS A 17 33.13 23.58 -50.89
N LEU A 18 32.38 22.47 -50.87
CA LEU A 18 32.38 21.48 -49.81
C LEU A 18 33.69 20.68 -49.75
N GLU A 19 34.21 20.23 -50.90
CA GLU A 19 35.47 19.48 -50.98
C GLU A 19 36.65 20.35 -50.54
N GLN A 20 36.68 21.59 -50.99
CA GLN A 20 37.71 22.55 -50.58
C GLN A 20 37.64 22.87 -49.08
N PHE A 21 36.45 22.89 -48.49
CA PHE A 21 36.26 23.05 -47.04
C PHE A 21 36.73 21.80 -46.29
N LEU A 22 36.37 20.61 -46.75
CA LEU A 22 36.78 19.33 -46.16
C LEU A 22 38.29 19.20 -46.17
N ASP A 23 38.97 19.48 -47.29
CA ASP A 23 40.43 19.41 -47.39
C ASP A 23 41.12 20.43 -46.47
N ASN A 24 40.64 21.68 -46.44
CA ASN A 24 41.26 22.72 -45.62
C ASN A 24 41.05 22.48 -44.11
N HIS A 25 39.98 21.79 -43.73
CA HIS A 25 39.63 21.51 -42.33
C HIS A 25 39.78 20.03 -41.93
N GLN A 26 40.27 19.16 -42.81
CA GLN A 26 40.28 17.70 -42.62
C GLN A 26 40.95 17.30 -41.30
N LYS A 27 42.14 17.85 -41.03
CA LYS A 27 42.89 17.58 -39.79
C LYS A 27 42.13 18.02 -38.54
N LYS A 28 41.43 19.15 -38.60
CA LYS A 28 40.61 19.64 -37.47
C LYS A 28 39.38 18.77 -37.25
N LEU A 29 38.72 18.33 -38.32
CA LEU A 29 37.58 17.40 -38.24
C LEU A 29 37.98 16.04 -37.68
N ILE A 30 39.14 15.49 -38.09
CA ILE A 30 39.69 14.24 -37.53
C ILE A 30 39.95 14.39 -36.02
N ILE A 31 40.57 15.50 -35.59
CA ILE A 31 40.82 15.76 -34.17
C ILE A 31 39.50 15.83 -33.39
N VAL A 32 38.51 16.56 -33.89
CA VAL A 32 37.18 16.64 -33.25
C VAL A 32 36.51 15.27 -33.18
N ALA A 33 36.58 14.47 -34.25
CA ALA A 33 36.01 13.12 -34.26
C ALA A 33 36.69 12.20 -33.23
N ILE A 34 38.00 12.30 -33.03
CA ILE A 34 38.74 11.57 -32.00
C ILE A 34 38.31 12.02 -30.59
N PHE A 35 38.14 13.32 -30.36
CA PHE A 35 37.65 13.80 -29.06
C PHE A 35 36.22 13.32 -28.77
N ILE A 36 35.35 13.30 -29.78
CA ILE A 36 33.99 12.76 -29.65
C ILE A 36 34.03 11.26 -29.32
N SER A 37 34.84 10.47 -30.03
CA SER A 37 34.92 9.03 -29.78
C SER A 37 35.47 8.73 -28.38
N LEU A 38 36.51 9.44 -27.93
CA LEU A 38 37.02 9.32 -26.57
C LEU A 38 36.00 9.75 -25.52
N GLY A 39 35.22 10.81 -25.79
CA GLY A 39 34.13 11.24 -24.92
C GLY A 39 33.04 10.18 -24.78
N ILE A 40 32.65 9.53 -25.88
CA ILE A 40 31.67 8.43 -25.87
C ILE A 40 32.23 7.23 -25.10
N VAL A 41 33.48 6.82 -25.35
CA VAL A 41 34.10 5.70 -24.63
C VAL A 41 34.18 5.98 -23.13
N GLY A 42 34.59 7.19 -22.74
CA GLY A 42 34.60 7.62 -21.35
C GLY A 42 33.21 7.58 -20.71
N TYR A 43 32.19 8.06 -21.42
CA TYR A 43 30.79 8.01 -20.96
C TYR A 43 30.29 6.57 -20.78
N VAL A 44 30.57 5.66 -21.73
CA VAL A 44 30.14 4.25 -21.64
C VAL A 44 30.82 3.54 -20.47
N ILE A 45 32.11 3.79 -20.23
CA ILE A 45 32.82 3.24 -19.06
C ILE A 45 32.22 3.76 -17.77
N TRP A 46 31.97 5.08 -17.69
CA TRP A 46 31.39 5.70 -16.51
C TRP A 46 29.98 5.17 -16.20
N ALA A 47 29.10 5.14 -17.21
CA ALA A 47 27.74 4.60 -17.08
C ALA A 47 27.73 3.09 -16.74
N GLY A 48 28.66 2.32 -17.30
CA GLY A 48 28.75 0.88 -17.03
C GLY A 48 29.20 0.55 -15.61
N ILE A 49 30.07 1.38 -15.00
CA ILE A 49 30.49 1.19 -13.60
C ILE A 49 29.32 1.47 -12.66
N GLU A 50 28.55 2.54 -12.90
CA GLU A 50 27.39 2.89 -12.06
C GLU A 50 26.30 1.81 -12.12
N GLU A 51 26.01 1.27 -13.31
CA GLU A 51 25.07 0.16 -13.47
C GLU A 51 25.56 -1.13 -12.79
N ALA A 52 26.86 -1.44 -12.88
CA ALA A 52 27.45 -2.58 -12.19
C ALA A 52 27.36 -2.43 -10.67
N GLU A 53 27.67 -1.23 -10.14
CA GLU A 53 27.59 -0.94 -8.71
C GLU A 53 26.15 -1.09 -8.18
N GLN A 54 25.16 -0.57 -8.89
CA GLN A 54 23.74 -0.73 -8.50
C GLN A 54 23.29 -2.20 -8.52
N ASN A 55 23.76 -2.98 -9.50
CA ASN A 55 23.45 -4.41 -9.60
C ASN A 55 24.08 -5.22 -8.46
N ASP A 56 25.35 -4.95 -8.14
CA ASP A 56 26.06 -5.60 -7.04
C ASP A 56 25.43 -5.22 -5.68
N ALA A 57 25.12 -3.94 -5.49
CA ALA A 57 24.44 -3.45 -4.29
C ALA A 57 23.05 -4.11 -4.12
N GLY A 58 22.29 -4.23 -5.21
CA GLY A 58 21.00 -4.94 -5.21
C GLY A 58 21.15 -6.41 -4.86
N ALA A 59 22.15 -7.10 -5.42
CA ALA A 59 22.44 -8.49 -5.11
C ALA A 59 22.89 -8.68 -3.64
N ALA A 60 23.63 -7.73 -3.08
CA ALA A 60 24.02 -7.72 -1.68
C ALA A 60 22.81 -7.53 -0.76
N LEU A 61 21.93 -6.56 -1.06
CA LEU A 61 20.67 -6.38 -0.33
C LEU A 61 19.79 -7.63 -0.36
N VAL A 62 19.65 -8.30 -1.50
CA VAL A 62 18.83 -9.52 -1.60
C VAL A 62 19.38 -10.67 -0.74
N LYS A 63 20.70 -10.69 -0.49
CA LYS A 63 21.34 -11.72 0.36
C LYS A 63 21.34 -11.36 1.84
N ALA A 64 21.13 -10.09 2.19
CA ALA A 64 21.19 -9.61 3.55
C ALA A 64 20.05 -10.18 4.40
N ASP A 65 20.38 -10.78 5.54
CA ASP A 65 19.39 -11.30 6.50
C ASP A 65 19.76 -10.98 7.95
N GLU A 66 20.97 -10.47 8.20
CA GLU A 66 21.43 -10.04 9.52
C GLU A 66 21.71 -8.53 9.57
N ILE A 67 21.70 -7.96 10.78
CA ILE A 67 22.03 -6.54 11.04
C ILE A 67 23.38 -6.17 10.41
N ALA A 68 24.37 -7.06 10.47
CA ALA A 68 25.70 -6.84 9.89
C ALA A 68 25.63 -6.71 8.36
N ASP A 69 24.86 -7.57 7.69
CA ASP A 69 24.74 -7.56 6.23
C ASP A 69 24.15 -6.24 5.72
N TYR A 70 23.09 -5.74 6.36
CA TYR A 70 22.49 -4.46 5.96
C TYR A 70 23.46 -3.28 6.19
N LYS A 71 24.23 -3.31 7.28
CA LYS A 71 25.29 -2.31 7.52
C LYS A 71 26.38 -2.37 6.45
N ASP A 72 26.75 -3.58 6.02
CA ASP A 72 27.72 -3.78 4.96
C ASP A 72 27.20 -3.23 3.62
N VAL A 73 25.94 -3.46 3.26
CA VAL A 73 25.34 -2.85 2.04
C VAL A 73 25.40 -1.32 2.11
N ILE A 74 25.01 -0.72 3.24
CA ILE A 74 25.01 0.73 3.42
C ILE A 74 26.43 1.30 3.33
N SER A 75 27.42 0.62 3.94
CA SER A 75 28.80 1.10 3.95
C SER A 75 29.53 0.88 2.63
N GLN A 76 29.25 -0.21 1.92
CA GLN A 76 29.93 -0.54 0.66
C GLN A 76 29.33 0.21 -0.54
N TYR A 77 28.03 0.53 -0.49
CA TYR A 77 27.30 1.13 -1.61
C TYR A 77 26.48 2.37 -1.21
N PRO A 78 27.06 3.39 -0.54
CA PRO A 78 26.31 4.46 0.13
C PRO A 78 25.45 5.34 -0.80
N GLY A 79 25.74 5.37 -2.10
CA GLY A 79 24.95 6.10 -3.11
C GLY A 79 23.89 5.25 -3.83
N SER A 80 23.81 3.96 -3.52
CA SER A 80 22.91 3.03 -4.22
C SER A 80 21.49 3.08 -3.68
N ALA A 81 20.51 2.74 -4.53
CA ALA A 81 19.13 2.55 -4.09
C ALA A 81 19.01 1.39 -3.07
N ALA A 82 19.91 0.40 -3.17
CA ALA A 82 19.96 -0.72 -2.25
C ALA A 82 20.41 -0.31 -0.84
N ALA A 83 21.37 0.59 -0.71
CA ALA A 83 21.76 1.15 0.58
C ALA A 83 20.59 1.92 1.23
N ALA A 84 19.93 2.80 0.48
CA ALA A 84 18.75 3.51 0.98
C ALA A 84 17.62 2.53 1.40
N SER A 85 17.37 1.48 0.61
CA SER A 85 16.38 0.43 0.93
C SER A 85 16.79 -0.43 2.14
N SER A 86 18.09 -0.55 2.42
CA SER A 86 18.61 -1.32 3.55
C SER A 86 18.34 -0.63 4.88
N MET A 87 18.33 0.70 4.94
CA MET A 87 18.15 1.45 6.19
C MET A 87 16.83 1.15 6.92
N PRO A 88 15.64 1.19 6.29
CA PRO A 88 14.40 0.85 6.99
C PRO A 88 14.33 -0.62 7.42
N LEU A 89 14.98 -1.53 6.68
CA LEU A 89 15.08 -2.95 7.03
C LEU A 89 15.98 -3.14 8.25
N LEU A 90 17.17 -2.52 8.22
CA LEU A 90 18.10 -2.45 9.34
C LEU A 90 17.42 -1.88 10.59
N ALA A 91 16.71 -0.75 10.45
CA ALA A 91 15.96 -0.12 11.52
C ALA A 91 14.89 -1.03 12.12
N ASN A 92 14.30 -1.94 11.34
CA ASN A 92 13.34 -2.92 11.82
C ASN A 92 14.00 -4.08 12.57
N MET A 93 15.16 -4.54 12.12
CA MET A 93 15.93 -5.56 12.84
C MET A 93 16.47 -5.01 14.15
N GLN A 94 17.07 -3.82 14.11
CA GLN A 94 17.57 -3.13 15.30
C GLN A 94 16.45 -2.86 16.29
N TRP A 95 15.24 -2.50 15.86
CA TRP A 95 14.14 -2.26 16.80
C TRP A 95 13.87 -3.43 17.76
N GLN A 96 14.06 -4.66 17.28
CA GLN A 96 13.85 -5.87 18.08
C GLN A 96 14.97 -6.12 19.11
N ASP A 97 16.18 -5.62 18.85
CA ASP A 97 17.37 -5.82 19.69
C ASP A 97 17.68 -4.59 20.57
N SER A 98 17.64 -3.40 19.96
CA SER A 98 17.86 -2.07 20.53
C SER A 98 16.91 -1.05 19.92
N GLN A 99 15.84 -0.72 20.64
CA GLN A 99 14.87 0.29 20.23
C GLN A 99 15.50 1.67 19.91
N PRO A 100 16.48 2.20 20.67
CA PRO A 100 17.13 3.47 20.34
C PRO A 100 17.83 3.45 18.98
N ASP A 101 18.59 2.39 18.69
CA ASP A 101 19.34 2.26 17.44
C ASP A 101 18.38 2.17 16.25
N GLY A 102 17.35 1.34 16.36
CA GLY A 102 16.33 1.19 15.32
C GLY A 102 15.53 2.46 15.07
N LEU A 103 15.33 3.29 16.10
CA LEU A 103 14.69 4.60 15.95
C LEU A 103 15.62 5.58 15.23
N GLN A 104 16.89 5.64 15.63
CA GLN A 104 17.88 6.52 15.01
C GLN A 104 18.07 6.19 13.53
N THR A 105 18.27 4.92 13.18
CA THR A 105 18.44 4.51 11.77
C THR A 105 17.19 4.80 10.93
N LEU A 106 15.99 4.69 11.50
CA LEU A 106 14.75 5.07 10.81
C LEU A 106 14.66 6.58 10.57
N GLN A 107 15.07 7.38 11.56
CA GLN A 107 15.11 8.85 11.44
C GLN A 107 16.13 9.29 10.39
N ASP A 108 17.33 8.70 10.43
CA ASP A 108 18.40 8.94 9.45
C ASP A 108 17.91 8.66 8.03
N PHE A 109 17.18 7.56 7.83
CA PHE A 109 16.58 7.23 6.54
C PHE A 109 15.58 8.30 6.07
N ILE A 110 14.69 8.76 6.96
CA ILE A 110 13.67 9.77 6.63
C ILE A 110 14.34 11.08 6.22
N ASP A 111 15.40 11.48 6.92
CA ASP A 111 16.09 12.74 6.70
C ASP A 111 16.96 12.70 5.43
N GLN A 112 17.62 11.58 5.16
CA GLN A 112 18.55 11.42 4.04
C GLN A 112 17.88 11.00 2.73
N HIS A 113 16.71 10.34 2.79
CA HIS A 113 16.04 9.78 1.64
C HIS A 113 14.54 10.15 1.53
N PRO A 114 14.19 11.45 1.53
CA PRO A 114 12.80 11.91 1.52
C PRO A 114 12.01 11.55 0.25
N GLU A 115 12.70 11.24 -0.86
CA GLU A 115 12.08 10.84 -2.13
C GLU A 115 11.97 9.31 -2.30
N HIS A 116 12.43 8.53 -1.32
CA HIS A 116 12.46 7.08 -1.42
C HIS A 116 11.03 6.48 -1.47
N PRO A 117 10.75 5.44 -2.28
CA PRO A 117 9.39 4.88 -2.42
C PRO A 117 8.72 4.43 -1.11
N VAL A 118 9.51 4.04 -0.11
CA VAL A 118 8.99 3.61 1.21
C VAL A 118 8.95 4.72 2.27
N ILE A 119 9.18 5.99 1.88
CA ILE A 119 9.25 7.11 2.83
C ILE A 119 7.99 7.27 3.67
N HIS A 120 6.81 7.06 3.08
CA HIS A 120 5.54 7.13 3.80
C HIS A 120 5.42 6.02 4.85
N THR A 121 5.92 4.82 4.53
CA THR A 121 5.98 3.69 5.48
C THR A 121 6.90 3.98 6.64
N ALA A 122 8.08 4.56 6.37
CA ALA A 122 9.03 4.93 7.42
C ALA A 122 8.46 6.01 8.35
N ASN A 123 7.82 7.05 7.80
CA ASN A 123 7.21 8.12 8.60
C ASN A 123 6.10 7.62 9.52
N VAL A 124 5.20 6.76 9.03
CA VAL A 124 4.15 6.15 9.88
C VAL A 124 4.77 5.22 10.92
N SER A 125 5.76 4.42 10.53
CA SER A 125 6.48 3.54 11.46
C SER A 125 7.15 4.32 12.58
N LEU A 126 7.74 5.48 12.29
CA LEU A 126 8.33 6.37 13.29
C LEU A 126 7.26 6.84 14.30
N GLY A 127 6.12 7.33 13.81
CA GLY A 127 5.00 7.75 14.67
C GLY A 127 4.49 6.62 15.57
N LEU A 128 4.34 5.40 15.03
CA LEU A 128 3.87 4.25 15.80
C LEU A 128 4.92 3.76 16.82
N ARG A 129 6.21 3.78 16.47
CA ARG A 129 7.30 3.43 17.40
C ARG A 129 7.43 4.45 18.54
N LEU A 130 7.17 5.73 18.28
CA LEU A 130 7.09 6.75 19.31
C LEU A 130 5.93 6.48 20.29
N LEU A 131 4.77 6.01 19.80
CA LEU A 131 3.68 5.55 20.68
C LEU A 131 4.09 4.35 21.53
N GLU A 132 4.78 3.38 20.95
CA GLU A 132 5.28 2.20 21.67
C GLU A 132 6.26 2.58 22.80
N GLN A 133 7.04 3.65 22.60
CA GLN A 133 7.91 4.24 23.64
C GLN A 133 7.17 5.11 24.68
N GLY A 134 5.86 5.29 24.54
CA GLY A 134 5.07 6.17 25.41
C GLY A 134 5.30 7.67 25.15
N LYS A 135 6.00 8.04 24.07
CA LYS A 135 6.20 9.43 23.63
C LYS A 135 4.98 9.92 22.87
N VAL A 136 3.84 9.98 23.56
CA VAL A 136 2.52 10.22 22.97
C VAL A 136 2.45 11.57 22.24
N ASP A 137 3.04 12.63 22.81
CA ASP A 137 3.00 13.97 22.21
C ASP A 137 3.80 14.04 20.89
N GLU A 138 5.01 13.47 20.88
CA GLU A 138 5.86 13.39 19.68
C GLU A 138 5.18 12.54 18.60
N ALA A 139 4.59 11.40 18.99
CA ALA A 139 3.84 10.57 18.09
C ALA A 139 2.60 11.28 17.50
N LYS A 140 1.82 11.98 18.34
CA LYS A 140 0.64 12.73 17.91
C LYS A 140 1.04 13.80 16.89
N ALA A 141 2.12 14.54 17.15
CA ALA A 141 2.64 15.53 16.21
C ALA A 141 3.02 14.87 14.86
N LYS A 142 3.79 13.78 14.89
CA LYS A 142 4.26 13.10 13.67
C LYS A 142 3.12 12.48 12.86
N LEU A 143 2.17 11.83 13.52
CA LEU A 143 1.02 11.22 12.86
C LEU A 143 0.06 12.26 12.29
N THR A 144 -0.08 13.42 12.94
CA THR A 144 -0.89 14.54 12.44
C THR A 144 -0.29 15.12 11.17
N GLU A 145 1.04 15.34 11.15
CA GLU A 145 1.76 15.78 9.94
C GLU A 145 1.45 14.87 8.74
N ILE A 146 1.49 13.54 8.95
CA ILE A 146 1.19 12.56 7.90
C ILE A 146 -0.27 12.61 7.48
N ALA A 147 -1.18 12.69 8.45
CA ALA A 147 -2.61 12.73 8.22
C ALA A 147 -3.04 13.96 7.39
N GLU A 148 -2.40 15.11 7.61
CA GLU A 148 -2.76 16.38 6.99
C GLU A 148 -2.00 16.66 5.70
N ASN A 149 -0.71 16.34 5.63
CA ASN A 149 0.13 16.68 4.47
C ASN A 149 0.18 15.59 3.40
N HIS A 150 -0.22 14.35 3.74
CA HIS A 150 -0.21 13.23 2.80
C HIS A 150 -1.58 12.51 2.72
N PRO A 151 -2.68 13.22 2.40
CA PRO A 151 -4.03 12.64 2.37
C PRO A 151 -4.18 11.46 1.39
N ASN A 152 -3.42 11.48 0.29
CA ASN A 152 -3.46 10.44 -0.75
C ASN A 152 -2.53 9.25 -0.47
N SER A 153 -1.76 9.28 0.63
CA SER A 153 -0.91 8.16 1.00
C SER A 153 -1.76 6.97 1.42
N TYR A 154 -1.43 5.78 0.92
CA TYR A 154 -2.08 4.53 1.31
C TYR A 154 -2.02 4.25 2.84
N LEU A 155 -1.06 4.85 3.55
CA LEU A 155 -0.91 4.71 5.00
C LEU A 155 -1.53 5.86 5.81
N ASN A 156 -2.12 6.87 5.15
CA ASN A 156 -2.84 7.94 5.83
C ASN A 156 -4.00 7.42 6.73
N PRO A 157 -4.81 6.42 6.30
CA PRO A 157 -5.82 5.83 7.17
C PRO A 157 -5.25 5.27 8.48
N LEU A 158 -4.08 4.63 8.44
CA LEU A 158 -3.43 4.08 9.61
C LEU A 158 -2.99 5.19 10.58
N ALA A 159 -2.45 6.30 10.05
CA ALA A 159 -2.11 7.47 10.87
C ALA A 159 -3.36 8.07 11.54
N CYS A 160 -4.46 8.22 10.80
CA CYS A 160 -5.74 8.67 11.33
C CYS A 160 -6.29 7.72 12.41
N ILE A 161 -6.23 6.41 12.20
CA ILE A 161 -6.64 5.42 13.22
C ILE A 161 -5.80 5.55 14.49
N ALA A 162 -4.48 5.70 14.36
CA ALA A 162 -3.60 5.88 15.51
C ALA A 162 -3.92 7.18 16.28
N LEU A 163 -4.18 8.29 15.58
CA LEU A 163 -4.65 9.55 16.20
C LEU A 163 -5.99 9.38 16.92
N GLY A 164 -6.91 8.62 16.33
CA GLY A 164 -8.18 8.29 16.98
C GLY A 164 -7.99 7.43 18.23
N ASP A 165 -7.08 6.45 18.19
CA ASP A 165 -6.73 5.61 19.34
C ASP A 165 -6.09 6.43 20.47
N ILE A 166 -5.22 7.40 20.15
CA ILE A 166 -4.67 8.37 21.11
C ILE A 166 -5.79 9.20 21.75
N ALA A 167 -6.64 9.86 20.95
CA ALA A 167 -7.74 10.69 21.45
C ALA A 167 -8.72 9.88 22.31
N LYS A 168 -9.04 8.65 21.91
CA LYS A 168 -9.90 7.75 22.69
C LYS A 168 -9.26 7.42 24.04
N SER A 169 -7.96 7.15 24.08
CA SER A 169 -7.25 6.89 25.34
C SER A 169 -7.27 8.09 26.29
N ASN A 170 -7.29 9.31 25.74
CA ASN A 170 -7.46 10.57 26.47
C ASN A 170 -8.92 10.88 26.85
N LYS A 171 -9.87 9.99 26.53
CA LYS A 171 -11.33 10.18 26.71
C LYS A 171 -11.92 11.30 25.84
N GLU A 172 -11.22 11.71 24.78
CA GLU A 172 -11.63 12.72 23.81
C GLU A 172 -12.46 12.05 22.70
N ILE A 173 -13.63 11.52 23.07
CA ILE A 173 -14.44 10.65 22.21
C ILE A 173 -14.87 11.31 20.89
N ALA A 174 -15.16 12.61 20.92
CA ALA A 174 -15.51 13.38 19.72
C ALA A 174 -14.32 13.50 18.74
N GLU A 175 -13.12 13.79 19.26
CA GLU A 175 -11.90 13.85 18.45
C GLU A 175 -11.53 12.47 17.89
N ALA A 176 -11.66 11.42 18.71
CA ALA A 176 -11.46 10.05 18.27
C ALA A 176 -12.38 9.68 17.10
N THR A 177 -13.67 10.01 17.22
CA THR A 177 -14.66 9.76 16.16
C THR A 177 -14.28 10.46 14.86
N ASN A 178 -13.90 11.74 14.92
CA ASN A 178 -13.48 12.51 13.74
C ASN A 178 -12.26 11.87 13.05
N TRP A 179 -11.25 11.45 13.81
CA TRP A 179 -10.09 10.77 13.24
C TRP A 179 -10.42 9.44 12.59
N TYR A 180 -11.30 8.63 13.19
CA TYR A 180 -11.73 7.39 12.57
C TYR A 180 -12.60 7.60 11.32
N GLU A 181 -13.41 8.68 11.27
CA GLU A 181 -14.14 9.06 10.05
C GLU A 181 -13.19 9.46 8.93
N LYS A 182 -12.17 10.29 9.22
CA LYS A 182 -11.10 10.62 8.26
C LYS A 182 -10.38 9.37 7.74
N ALA A 183 -10.11 8.40 8.62
CA ALA A 183 -9.49 7.15 8.22
C ALA A 183 -10.35 6.33 7.25
N LYS A 184 -11.67 6.37 7.42
CA LYS A 184 -12.66 5.69 6.57
C LYS A 184 -12.79 6.39 5.21
N ASP A 185 -12.87 7.72 5.21
CA ASP A 185 -13.14 8.55 4.03
C ASP A 185 -11.90 8.84 3.17
N ASN A 186 -10.77 8.17 3.45
CA ASN A 186 -9.53 8.38 2.74
C ASN A 186 -9.66 8.14 1.22
N GLU A 187 -9.13 9.08 0.44
CA GLU A 187 -9.26 9.11 -1.03
C GLU A 187 -8.33 8.13 -1.77
N ALA A 188 -7.44 7.42 -1.06
CA ALA A 188 -6.58 6.43 -1.69
C ALA A 188 -7.41 5.27 -2.28
N ARG A 189 -7.12 4.90 -3.53
CA ARG A 189 -7.73 3.72 -4.17
C ARG A 189 -7.42 2.48 -3.32
N ASN A 190 -8.47 1.78 -2.90
CA ASN A 190 -8.43 0.58 -2.04
C ASN A 190 -7.85 0.82 -0.64
N ASN A 191 -8.59 1.58 0.20
CA ASN A 191 -8.30 1.72 1.62
C ASN A 191 -8.30 0.36 2.35
N ALA A 192 -7.13 -0.20 2.61
CA ALA A 192 -7.00 -1.49 3.31
C ALA A 192 -7.33 -1.42 4.82
N PHE A 193 -7.46 -0.21 5.36
CA PHE A 193 -7.78 0.02 6.77
C PHE A 193 -9.27 0.32 6.98
N LEU A 194 -10.10 0.24 5.93
CA LEU A 194 -11.54 0.55 6.00
C LEU A 194 -12.26 -0.25 7.09
N GLU A 195 -12.06 -1.56 7.13
CA GLU A 195 -12.67 -2.43 8.15
C GLU A 195 -12.16 -2.09 9.56
N MET A 196 -10.88 -1.73 9.69
CA MET A 196 -10.31 -1.32 10.96
C MET A 196 -10.92 0.01 11.44
N ALA A 197 -11.07 0.99 10.56
CA ALA A 197 -11.71 2.26 10.86
C ALA A 197 -13.19 2.08 11.26
N ASN A 198 -13.94 1.26 10.52
CA ASN A 198 -15.33 0.94 10.85
C ASN A 198 -15.45 0.23 12.20
N ALA A 199 -14.58 -0.72 12.49
CA ALA A 199 -14.53 -1.40 13.78
C ALA A 199 -14.24 -0.42 14.92
N ARG A 200 -13.30 0.51 14.73
CA ARG A 200 -12.99 1.57 15.70
C ARG A 200 -14.18 2.50 15.95
N LEU A 201 -14.86 2.95 14.89
CA LEU A 201 -16.10 3.76 14.99
C LEU A 201 -17.20 3.03 15.76
N ALA A 202 -17.39 1.73 15.52
CA ALA A 202 -18.43 0.95 16.20
C ALA A 202 -18.22 0.88 17.73
N ILE A 203 -16.96 0.92 18.18
CA ILE A 203 -16.62 0.76 19.60
C ILE A 203 -16.17 2.06 20.30
N VAL A 204 -16.05 3.18 19.58
CA VAL A 204 -15.53 4.43 20.15
C VAL A 204 -16.39 4.95 21.30
N ASN A 205 -17.71 4.76 21.20
CA ASN A 205 -18.71 5.14 22.21
C ASN A 205 -19.18 3.96 23.09
N ALA A 206 -18.57 2.78 22.96
CA ALA A 206 -19.03 1.59 23.68
C ALA A 206 -18.81 1.72 25.19
N GLN A 207 -19.86 1.46 25.97
CA GLN A 207 -19.79 1.42 27.44
C GLN A 207 -19.59 -0.01 27.94
N PRO A 208 -18.90 -0.22 29.08
CA PRO A 208 -18.76 -1.55 29.68
C PRO A 208 -20.13 -2.19 29.97
N PRO A 209 -20.31 -3.50 29.76
CA PRO A 209 -21.56 -4.17 30.09
C PRO A 209 -21.83 -4.08 31.60
N VAL A 210 -23.02 -3.61 31.95
CA VAL A 210 -23.48 -3.52 33.35
C VAL A 210 -23.91 -4.90 33.82
N LYS A 211 -23.35 -5.40 34.93
CA LYS A 211 -23.77 -6.66 35.55
C LYS A 211 -25.21 -6.52 36.06
N ILE A 212 -26.17 -7.14 35.38
CA ILE A 212 -27.54 -7.27 35.86
C ILE A 212 -27.58 -8.43 36.86
N LYS A 213 -27.90 -8.14 38.13
CA LYS A 213 -28.11 -9.19 39.13
C LYS A 213 -29.34 -10.01 38.70
N PRO A 214 -29.26 -11.36 38.61
CA PRO A 214 -30.42 -12.18 38.26
C PRO A 214 -31.57 -11.85 39.20
N ALA A 215 -32.76 -11.57 38.65
CA ALA A 215 -33.95 -11.32 39.46
C ALA A 215 -34.20 -12.55 40.37
N PRO A 216 -34.55 -12.35 41.66
CA PRO A 216 -34.91 -13.45 42.54
C PRO A 216 -36.01 -14.31 41.90
N PRO A 217 -35.97 -15.65 42.03
CA PRO A 217 -37.01 -16.51 41.50
C PRO A 217 -38.37 -16.04 42.02
N LYS A 218 -39.30 -15.81 41.09
CA LYS A 218 -40.66 -15.37 41.41
C LYS A 218 -41.29 -16.43 42.35
N PRO A 219 -41.95 -16.02 43.45
CA PRO A 219 -42.61 -16.98 44.35
C PRO A 219 -43.58 -17.88 43.57
N PRO A 220 -43.69 -19.17 43.92
CA PRO A 220 -44.59 -20.10 43.22
C PRO A 220 -46.03 -19.57 43.31
N THR A 221 -46.69 -19.51 42.16
CA THR A 221 -48.10 -19.14 42.03
C THR A 221 -48.96 -20.14 42.83
N PRO A 222 -49.95 -19.66 43.62
CA PRO A 222 -50.86 -20.55 44.35
C PRO A 222 -51.63 -21.48 43.39
N PRO A 223 -52.01 -22.70 43.82
CA PRO A 223 -52.72 -23.64 42.97
C PRO A 223 -54.06 -23.07 42.48
N ILE A 224 -54.31 -23.20 41.18
CA ILE A 224 -55.62 -22.89 40.59
C ILE A 224 -56.63 -23.90 41.14
N ALA A 225 -57.65 -23.43 41.85
CA ALA A 225 -58.77 -24.24 42.29
C ALA A 225 -59.59 -24.72 41.06
N PRO A 226 -60.06 -25.98 41.03
CA PRO A 226 -60.80 -26.50 39.88
C PRO A 226 -62.19 -25.85 39.78
N ALA A 227 -62.50 -25.25 38.64
CA ALA A 227 -63.84 -24.76 38.31
C ALA A 227 -64.73 -25.95 37.92
N THR A 228 -65.90 -26.07 38.57
CA THR A 228 -66.98 -26.99 38.21
C THR A 228 -67.66 -26.57 36.90
N PRO A 229 -68.11 -27.53 36.06
CA PRO A 229 -68.73 -27.23 34.77
C PRO A 229 -70.27 -27.22 34.84
N ASP A 230 -70.90 -26.15 34.33
CA ASP A 230 -72.18 -26.11 33.60
C ASP A 230 -72.61 -24.62 33.48
N LYS A 231 -73.35 -24.09 32.50
CA LYS A 231 -74.11 -24.59 31.35
C LYS A 231 -74.43 -23.40 30.43
N ALA A 232 -74.82 -23.73 29.21
CA ALA A 232 -75.04 -22.93 28.01
C ALA A 232 -76.03 -21.74 28.05
N ALA A 233 -75.91 -20.94 26.96
CA ALA A 233 -76.87 -20.07 26.27
C ALA A 233 -76.88 -18.59 26.72
N SER A 234 -76.93 -17.58 25.84
CA SER A 234 -77.47 -17.51 24.48
C SER A 234 -76.82 -16.39 23.66
N ALA A 235 -76.90 -16.57 22.34
CA ALA A 235 -76.50 -15.75 21.20
C ALA A 235 -77.03 -14.31 21.16
N ALA A 236 -76.26 -13.44 20.49
CA ALA A 236 -76.63 -12.68 19.27
C ALA A 236 -75.69 -11.45 19.15
N ASP A 237 -74.61 -11.58 18.37
CA ASP A 237 -74.49 -11.09 16.97
C ASP A 237 -73.93 -9.65 16.89
N GLN A 238 -72.63 -9.53 16.59
CA GLN A 238 -72.08 -9.10 15.29
C GLN A 238 -71.80 -7.57 15.26
N LYS A 239 -70.63 -7.04 14.85
CA LYS A 239 -69.57 -7.56 13.97
C LYS A 239 -68.37 -6.58 13.93
N ALA A 240 -67.15 -7.18 13.91
CA ALA A 240 -65.89 -6.77 13.25
C ALA A 240 -65.16 -5.49 13.73
N LYS A 241 -63.82 -5.39 13.73
CA LYS A 241 -62.75 -6.14 13.04
C LYS A 241 -61.37 -5.78 13.63
N ALA A 242 -60.37 -6.65 13.36
CA ALA A 242 -58.91 -6.44 13.31
C ALA A 242 -58.16 -6.38 14.67
N ASN A 243 -57.02 -7.05 14.91
CA ASN A 243 -56.04 -7.72 14.05
C ASN A 243 -55.38 -8.91 14.79
N GLY A 244 -54.95 -9.92 14.03
CA GLY A 244 -54.36 -11.16 14.54
C GLY A 244 -52.85 -11.12 14.76
N ASP A 245 -52.47 -11.77 15.86
CA ASP A 245 -51.23 -12.49 16.16
C ASP A 245 -50.77 -13.41 14.99
N ALA A 246 -49.49 -13.47 14.63
CA ALA A 246 -48.35 -14.11 15.30
C ALA A 246 -48.11 -15.58 14.86
N LEU A 247 -46.82 -15.83 14.61
CA LEU A 247 -46.06 -17.06 14.90
C LEU A 247 -46.29 -18.33 14.05
N GLN A 248 -45.32 -18.55 13.15
CA GLN A 248 -44.28 -19.60 13.24
C GLN A 248 -44.69 -21.08 13.21
N LYS A 249 -44.13 -21.82 12.24
CA LYS A 249 -43.77 -23.25 12.36
C LYS A 249 -42.65 -23.61 11.39
N ALA A 250 -41.61 -24.27 11.90
CA ALA A 250 -40.59 -25.03 11.16
C ALA A 250 -40.98 -26.54 11.19
N PRO A 251 -40.16 -27.54 10.76
CA PRO A 251 -39.02 -27.61 9.82
C PRO A 251 -39.09 -28.87 8.87
N THR A 252 -37.96 -29.17 8.20
CA THR A 252 -37.44 -30.48 7.70
C THR A 252 -37.55 -30.83 6.21
N GLY A 253 -36.41 -31.28 5.64
CA GLY A 253 -36.39 -32.44 4.74
C GLY A 253 -35.79 -32.28 3.34
N ALA A 254 -34.45 -32.26 3.25
CA ALA A 254 -33.58 -32.97 2.30
C ALA A 254 -33.77 -32.94 0.76
N THR A 255 -32.59 -32.92 0.11
CA THR A 255 -32.09 -33.77 -1.00
C THR A 255 -31.77 -33.10 -2.35
N GLU A 256 -30.55 -33.41 -2.81
CA GLU A 256 -30.03 -33.51 -4.19
C GLU A 256 -29.39 -32.29 -4.88
N THR A 257 -28.05 -32.37 -4.97
CA THR A 257 -27.24 -31.85 -6.10
C THR A 257 -27.43 -32.77 -7.32
N PRO A 258 -27.25 -32.26 -8.55
CA PRO A 258 -26.04 -32.69 -9.26
C PRO A 258 -25.35 -31.60 -10.09
N SER A 259 -24.07 -31.88 -10.31
CA SER A 259 -23.05 -31.17 -11.08
C SER A 259 -23.35 -30.98 -12.58
N GLU A 260 -22.49 -30.12 -13.18
CA GLU A 260 -21.83 -30.27 -14.49
C GLU A 260 -22.37 -29.40 -15.65
N LYS A 261 -21.57 -28.43 -16.13
CA LYS A 261 -20.67 -28.63 -17.29
C LYS A 261 -19.84 -27.37 -17.64
N ASN A 262 -18.55 -27.59 -17.81
CA ASN A 262 -17.55 -26.75 -18.47
C ASN A 262 -17.68 -26.86 -20.00
N PRO A 263 -17.27 -25.85 -20.78
CA PRO A 263 -16.53 -26.11 -22.02
C PRO A 263 -15.22 -25.29 -22.04
N GLN A 264 -14.08 -25.92 -21.79
CA GLN A 264 -13.21 -26.65 -22.73
C GLN A 264 -12.25 -25.75 -23.52
N ASN A 265 -10.99 -25.87 -23.12
CA ASN A 265 -9.75 -25.45 -23.78
C ASN A 265 -9.43 -26.39 -24.96
N SER A 266 -9.01 -25.88 -26.12
CA SER A 266 -7.99 -26.51 -26.97
C SER A 266 -7.59 -25.66 -28.18
N GLN A 267 -6.29 -25.76 -28.49
CA GLN A 267 -5.50 -25.34 -29.66
C GLN A 267 -4.64 -24.08 -29.43
N GLU A 268 -3.32 -24.08 -29.59
CA GLU A 268 -2.37 -25.11 -30.03
C GLU A 268 -0.94 -24.64 -29.69
N SER A 269 -0.10 -25.55 -29.22
CA SER A 269 1.35 -25.35 -29.07
C SER A 269 2.05 -25.52 -30.42
N LYS A 270 2.69 -24.48 -30.97
CA LYS A 270 3.83 -24.62 -31.91
C LYS A 270 4.76 -23.39 -31.88
N LYS A 271 5.92 -23.49 -31.21
CA LYS A 271 7.25 -23.30 -31.81
C LYS A 271 8.36 -23.30 -30.74
N LYS A 272 9.10 -24.39 -30.70
CA LYS A 272 10.54 -24.42 -30.43
C LYS A 272 11.17 -25.28 -31.51
N GLN A 273 11.87 -24.65 -32.46
CA GLN A 273 12.94 -25.20 -33.31
C GLN A 273 13.25 -24.17 -34.42
N GLN A 274 14.28 -23.37 -34.19
CA GLN A 274 15.42 -23.11 -35.07
C GLN A 274 16.50 -22.42 -34.25
#